data_AF-A0A8B8B6F2-F1
#
_entry.id   AF-A0A8B8B6F2-F1
#
_cell.length_a   1.000
_cell.length_b   1.000
_cell.length_c   1.000
_cell.angle_alpha   90.00
_cell.angle_beta   90.00
_cell.angle_gamma   90.00
#
_symmetry.space_group_name_H-M   'P 1'
#
loop_
_entity.id
_entity.type
_entity.pdbx_description
1 polymer ?
#
loop_
_entity_poly.entity_id
_entity_poly.type
_entity_poly.pdbx_seq_one_letter_code
_entity_poly.pdbx_strand_id
1 'polypeptide(L)'
;MSIWLTPELKPLFGGTYFPPDDRYYGRPGFKTVLLTLAEQWKAKKTVIEEQSLVILRTLQEGTSASEASGQSLPDLKACTETLYYQLERSCDQEDGGFEKEPKFPQPVNFNFLIRLYAKCKGSFSDMANSSLEMATFTLLKMAKGGIFDHISKEFHRYSTDAIWHVPHFEKMLYDEAQLLFSYAEAYQEEFAEVVQDIAEYIMRDLLNPVLGVVQDT
;
A
#
# COMPACT_ATOMS: atom_id res chain seq x y z
N MET A 1 6.87 10.88 7.13
CA MET A 1 5.69 11.38 7.87
C MET A 1 6.14 12.13 9.11
N SER A 2 5.58 13.30 9.37
CA SER A 2 5.81 14.09 10.60
C SER A 2 4.48 14.35 11.30
N ILE A 3 4.44 14.18 12.62
CA ILE A 3 3.30 14.55 13.46
C ILE A 3 3.82 15.44 14.60
N TRP A 4 3.09 16.51 14.92
CA TRP A 4 3.33 17.34 16.09
C TRP A 4 2.23 17.10 17.11
N LEU A 5 2.64 16.94 18.38
CA LEU A 5 1.78 16.64 19.50
C LEU A 5 1.88 17.73 20.58
N THR A 6 0.85 17.86 21.42
CA THR A 6 0.97 18.55 22.70
C THR A 6 1.88 17.76 23.66
N PRO A 7 2.34 18.35 24.79
CA PRO A 7 3.08 17.62 25.81
C PRO A 7 2.34 16.39 26.37
N GLU A 8 1.01 16.41 26.31
CA GLU A 8 0.10 15.31 26.71
C GLU A 8 -0.18 14.32 25.55
N LEU A 9 0.62 14.35 24.49
CA LEU A 9 0.57 13.45 23.33
C LEU A 9 -0.69 13.57 22.46
N LYS A 10 -1.36 14.73 22.48
CA LYS A 10 -2.55 14.97 21.62
C LYS A 10 -2.15 15.52 20.25
N PRO A 11 -2.67 14.98 19.14
CA PRO A 11 -2.27 15.41 17.80
C PRO A 11 -2.73 16.84 17.47
N LEU A 12 -1.84 17.61 16.86
CA LEU A 12 -2.09 19.00 16.45
C LEU A 12 -2.08 19.17 14.94
N PHE A 13 -1.04 18.62 14.32
CA PHE A 13 -0.76 18.80 12.90
C PHE A 13 0.06 17.62 12.42
N GLY A 14 -0.06 17.30 11.13
CA GLY A 14 0.71 16.22 10.52
C GLY A 14 0.80 16.39 9.02
N GLY A 15 1.81 15.75 8.44
CA GLY A 15 2.00 15.72 7.00
C GLY A 15 3.00 14.64 6.58
N THR A 16 2.94 14.28 5.30
CA THR A 16 3.80 13.23 4.74
C THR A 16 5.21 13.74 4.45
N TYR A 17 5.32 14.94 3.86
CA TYR A 17 6.57 15.62 3.52
C TYR A 17 6.44 17.15 3.63
N PHE A 18 7.50 17.80 4.12
CA PHE A 18 7.67 19.26 4.16
C PHE A 18 9.04 19.62 3.56
N PRO A 19 9.10 20.51 2.56
CA PRO A 19 10.37 20.89 1.95
C PRO A 19 11.28 21.62 2.96
N PRO A 20 12.60 21.65 2.74
CA PRO A 20 13.52 22.36 3.65
C PRO A 20 13.24 23.88 3.69
N ASP A 21 12.89 24.47 2.54
CA ASP A 21 12.62 25.90 2.36
C ASP A 21 11.23 26.15 1.73
N ASP A 22 10.70 27.37 1.86
CA ASP A 22 9.42 27.85 1.31
C ASP A 22 9.41 28.04 -0.22
N ARG A 23 10.21 27.27 -0.96
CA ARG A 23 10.42 27.47 -2.41
C ARG A 23 9.38 26.77 -3.28
N TYR A 24 8.68 25.79 -2.74
CA TYR A 24 7.68 25.03 -3.47
C TYR A 24 6.33 25.72 -3.32
N TYR A 25 5.83 26.30 -4.41
CA TYR A 25 4.55 27.03 -4.42
C TYR A 25 3.43 26.20 -3.77
N GLY A 26 2.80 26.78 -2.75
CA GLY A 26 1.68 26.16 -2.03
C GLY A 26 2.06 25.21 -0.89
N ARG A 27 3.35 25.00 -0.59
CA ARG A 27 3.80 24.15 0.53
C ARG A 27 4.78 24.89 1.44
N PRO A 28 4.42 25.17 2.71
CA PRO A 28 5.36 25.77 3.65
C PRO A 28 6.52 24.81 3.90
N GLY A 29 7.72 25.37 3.97
CA GLY A 29 8.92 24.67 4.38
C GLY A 29 8.87 24.27 5.85
N PHE A 30 9.65 23.25 6.21
CA PHE A 30 9.64 22.65 7.52
C PHE A 30 9.93 23.68 8.63
N LYS A 31 10.89 24.59 8.39
CA LYS A 31 11.20 25.69 9.32
C LYS A 31 9.99 26.61 9.56
N THR A 32 9.26 26.96 8.51
CA THR A 32 8.09 27.84 8.59
C THR A 32 6.96 27.16 9.35
N VAL A 33 6.72 25.87 9.11
CA VAL A 33 5.77 25.06 9.89
C VAL A 33 6.15 25.07 11.39
N LEU A 34 7.41 24.80 11.72
CA LEU A 34 7.87 24.77 13.12
C LEU A 34 7.69 26.11 13.83
N LEU A 35 8.09 27.21 13.18
CA LEU A 35 7.97 28.55 13.77
C LEU A 35 6.51 28.95 13.96
N THR A 36 5.66 28.64 12.99
CA THR A 36 4.22 28.91 13.06
C THR A 36 3.58 28.14 14.21
N LEU A 37 3.87 26.84 14.33
CA LEU A 37 3.36 26.03 15.43
C LEU A 37 3.84 26.54 16.80
N ALA A 38 5.11 26.93 16.91
CA ALA A 38 5.67 27.48 18.14
C ALA A 38 5.02 28.82 18.54
N GLU A 39 4.75 29.69 17.56
CA GLU A 39 4.05 30.96 17.79
C GLU A 39 2.60 30.73 18.22
N GLN A 40 1.85 29.90 17.50
CA GLN A 40 0.46 29.59 17.85
C GLN A 40 0.37 28.92 19.22
N TRP A 41 1.31 28.04 19.58
CA TRP A 41 1.37 27.44 20.92
C TRP A 41 1.54 28.48 22.03
N LYS A 42 2.43 29.45 21.84
CA LYS A 42 2.62 30.52 22.82
C LYS A 42 1.42 31.47 22.92
N ALA A 43 0.84 31.84 21.78
CA ALA A 43 -0.20 32.86 21.71
C ALA A 43 -1.61 32.32 22.01
N LYS A 44 -1.89 31.06 21.65
CA LYS A 44 -3.24 30.48 21.63
C LYS A 44 -3.28 29.05 22.18
N LYS A 45 -2.53 28.78 23.24
CA LYS A 45 -2.40 27.44 23.85
C LYS A 45 -3.75 26.74 24.05
N THR A 46 -4.72 27.42 24.69
CA THR A 46 -6.04 26.84 24.98
C THR A 46 -6.80 26.42 23.71
N VAL A 47 -6.75 27.25 22.66
CA VAL A 47 -7.41 26.94 21.38
C VAL A 47 -6.78 25.72 20.73
N ILE A 48 -5.46 25.58 20.79
CA ILE A 48 -4.74 24.42 20.26
C ILE A 48 -5.11 23.16 21.04
N GLU A 49 -5.17 23.24 22.37
CA GLU A 49 -5.59 22.13 23.22
C GLU A 49 -7.02 21.67 22.88
N GLU A 50 -7.95 22.60 22.66
CA GLU A 50 -9.32 22.30 22.23
C GLU A 50 -9.35 21.63 20.85
N GLN A 51 -8.61 22.14 19.87
CA GLN A 51 -8.51 21.53 18.53
C GLN A 51 -7.92 20.12 18.58
N SER A 52 -6.91 19.91 19.44
CA SER A 52 -6.28 18.61 19.63
C SER A 52 -7.27 17.56 20.14
N LEU A 53 -8.22 17.97 20.99
CA LEU A 53 -9.28 17.09 21.50
C LEU A 53 -10.28 16.72 20.41
N VAL A 54 -10.57 17.63 19.48
CA VAL A 54 -11.44 17.33 18.33
C VAL A 54 -10.78 16.29 17.43
N ILE A 55 -9.50 16.47 17.07
CA ILE A 55 -8.76 15.48 16.27
C ILE A 55 -8.72 14.13 16.99
N LEU A 56 -8.39 14.13 18.28
CA LEU A 56 -8.34 12.91 19.08
C LEU A 56 -9.69 12.20 19.10
N ARG A 57 -10.79 12.93 19.28
CA ARG A 57 -12.14 12.37 19.28
C ARG A 57 -12.49 11.75 17.92
N THR A 58 -12.18 12.42 16.81
CA THR A 58 -12.42 11.87 15.47
C THR A 58 -11.60 10.60 15.25
N LEU A 59 -10.35 10.55 15.70
CA LEU A 59 -9.52 9.35 15.63
C LEU A 59 -10.10 8.23 16.50
N GLN A 60 -10.58 8.54 17.70
CA GLN A 60 -11.26 7.59 18.58
C GLN A 60 -12.53 7.06 17.90
N GLU A 61 -13.42 7.90 17.41
CA GLU A 61 -14.64 7.48 16.72
C GLU A 61 -14.34 6.61 15.49
N GLY A 62 -13.26 6.90 14.75
CA GLY A 62 -12.79 6.07 13.64
C GLY A 62 -12.14 4.73 14.05
N THR A 63 -11.69 4.59 15.29
CA THR A 63 -11.06 3.37 15.85
C THR A 63 -11.95 2.60 16.83
N SER A 64 -13.03 3.21 17.32
CA SER A 64 -14.02 2.67 18.27
C SER A 64 -14.84 1.52 17.68
N ALA A 65 -14.69 1.18 16.40
CA ALA A 65 -15.12 -0.12 15.87
C ALA A 65 -14.46 -1.32 16.60
N SER A 66 -13.44 -1.08 17.44
CA SER A 66 -12.72 -2.13 18.20
C SER A 66 -13.03 -2.23 19.71
N GLU A 67 -13.92 -1.40 20.27
CA GLU A 67 -14.32 -1.52 21.69
C GLU A 67 -15.49 -2.51 21.90
N ALA A 68 -15.72 -3.42 20.95
CA ALA A 68 -16.62 -4.54 21.14
C ALA A 68 -15.95 -5.63 21.99
N SER A 69 -15.57 -5.30 23.23
CA SER A 69 -15.12 -6.28 24.21
C SER A 69 -16.28 -7.24 24.51
N GLY A 70 -16.28 -8.41 23.83
CA GLY A 70 -17.28 -9.47 24.02
C GLY A 70 -18.13 -9.80 22.79
N GLN A 71 -17.94 -9.17 21.63
CA GLN A 71 -18.56 -9.66 20.38
C GLN A 71 -17.73 -10.81 19.79
N SER A 72 -18.42 -11.84 19.29
CA SER A 72 -17.77 -12.88 18.49
C SER A 72 -17.10 -12.25 17.27
N LEU A 73 -16.00 -12.84 16.81
CA LEU A 73 -15.39 -12.46 15.53
C LEU A 73 -16.48 -12.38 14.44
N PRO A 74 -16.40 -11.39 13.54
CA PRO A 74 -17.37 -11.27 12.45
C PRO A 74 -17.34 -12.53 11.59
N ASP A 75 -18.50 -12.86 11.01
CA ASP A 75 -18.65 -14.04 10.18
C ASP A 75 -17.68 -14.00 8.99
N LEU A 76 -16.90 -15.08 8.83
CA LEU A 76 -15.83 -15.14 7.83
C LEU A 76 -16.38 -14.98 6.41
N LYS A 77 -17.57 -15.53 6.13
CA LYS A 77 -18.20 -15.42 4.81
C LYS A 77 -18.61 -13.97 4.54
N ALA A 78 -19.29 -13.33 5.49
CA ALA A 78 -19.66 -11.92 5.38
C ALA A 78 -18.43 -11.00 5.19
N CYS A 79 -17.34 -11.24 5.93
CA CYS A 79 -16.08 -10.50 5.75
C CYS A 79 -15.47 -10.72 4.37
N THR A 80 -15.49 -11.96 3.87
CA THR A 80 -14.95 -12.32 2.55
C THR A 80 -15.75 -11.64 1.43
N GLU A 81 -17.08 -11.68 1.49
CA GLU A 81 -17.95 -11.02 0.52
C GLU A 81 -17.76 -9.49 0.55
N THR A 82 -17.68 -8.91 1.76
CA THR A 82 -17.46 -7.47 1.92
C THR A 82 -16.13 -7.04 1.29
N LEU A 83 -15.04 -7.76 1.57
CA LEU A 83 -13.73 -7.46 0.99
C LEU A 83 -13.74 -7.64 -0.53
N TYR A 84 -14.34 -8.72 -1.04
CA TYR A 84 -14.49 -8.94 -2.49
C TYR A 84 -15.16 -7.74 -3.17
N TYR A 85 -16.34 -7.31 -2.70
CA TYR A 85 -17.07 -6.22 -3.34
C TYR A 85 -16.37 -4.87 -3.22
N GLN A 86 -15.58 -4.66 -2.16
CA GLN A 86 -14.72 -3.48 -2.04
C GLN A 86 -13.62 -3.49 -3.12
N LEU A 87 -12.93 -4.62 -3.27
CA LEU A 87 -11.88 -4.78 -4.29
C LEU A 87 -12.46 -4.64 -5.70
N GLU A 88 -13.57 -5.32 -5.99
CA GLU A 88 -14.27 -5.23 -7.28
C GLU A 88 -14.63 -3.79 -7.65
N ARG A 89 -15.18 -3.03 -6.69
CA ARG A 89 -15.53 -1.62 -6.92
C ARG A 89 -14.31 -0.72 -7.14
N SER A 90 -13.19 -1.04 -6.50
CA SER A 90 -11.96 -0.25 -6.59
C SER A 90 -11.06 -0.65 -7.77
N CYS A 91 -11.30 -1.83 -8.35
CA CYS A 91 -10.45 -2.36 -9.41
C CYS A 91 -10.52 -1.49 -10.65
N ASP A 92 -9.36 -1.06 -11.11
CA ASP A 92 -9.18 -0.37 -12.37
C ASP A 92 -9.33 -1.38 -13.52
N GLN A 93 -10.40 -1.25 -14.30
CA GLN A 93 -10.71 -2.16 -15.40
C GLN A 93 -9.87 -1.90 -16.65
N GLU A 94 -9.21 -0.74 -16.75
CA GLU A 94 -8.41 -0.38 -17.92
C GLU A 94 -6.95 -0.76 -17.70
N ASP A 95 -6.41 -0.50 -16.51
CA ASP A 95 -4.98 -0.68 -16.22
C ASP A 95 -4.69 -1.56 -14.99
N GLY A 96 -5.69 -2.13 -14.34
CA GLY A 96 -5.51 -3.04 -13.19
C GLY A 96 -5.04 -2.32 -11.93
N GLY A 97 -5.12 -2.97 -10.77
CA GLY A 97 -4.86 -2.34 -9.47
C GLY A 97 -6.11 -1.75 -8.84
N PHE A 98 -5.99 -1.30 -7.59
CA PHE A 98 -7.14 -0.93 -6.75
C PHE A 98 -7.09 0.53 -6.28
N GLU A 99 -6.14 1.29 -6.80
CA GLU A 99 -5.91 2.70 -6.47
C GLU A 99 -5.61 3.47 -7.76
N LYS A 100 -5.75 4.80 -7.68
CA LYS A 100 -5.30 5.73 -8.72
C LYS A 100 -3.78 5.96 -8.57
N GLU A 101 -3.27 7.03 -9.16
CA GLU A 101 -1.88 7.45 -8.98
C GLU A 101 -1.59 8.07 -7.60
N PRO A 102 -0.42 7.80 -6.99
CA PRO A 102 0.56 6.78 -7.37
C PRO A 102 0.04 5.35 -7.12
N LYS A 103 0.29 4.41 -8.04
CA LYS A 103 -0.17 3.02 -7.94
C LYS A 103 0.87 2.12 -7.28
N PHE A 104 0.51 1.54 -6.14
CA PHE A 104 1.32 0.55 -5.44
C PHE A 104 0.90 -0.87 -5.81
N PRO A 105 1.85 -1.80 -5.99
CA PRO A 105 1.56 -3.22 -5.90
C PRO A 105 0.88 -3.54 -4.57
N GLN A 106 -0.20 -4.32 -4.60
CA GLN A 106 -0.92 -4.77 -3.40
C GLN A 106 -0.99 -6.30 -3.35
N PRO A 107 0.14 -7.01 -3.13
CA PRO A 107 0.23 -8.47 -3.15
C PRO A 107 -0.82 -9.18 -2.29
N VAL A 108 -1.12 -8.63 -1.12
CA VAL A 108 -2.12 -9.18 -0.19
C VAL A 108 -3.52 -9.26 -0.81
N ASN A 109 -3.90 -8.31 -1.66
CA ASN A 109 -5.17 -8.31 -2.38
C ASN A 109 -5.17 -9.38 -3.47
N PHE A 110 -4.06 -9.53 -4.22
CA PHE A 110 -3.92 -10.58 -5.24
C PHE A 110 -4.03 -11.97 -4.60
N ASN A 111 -3.30 -12.20 -3.51
CA ASN A 111 -3.30 -13.48 -2.81
C ASN A 111 -4.69 -13.81 -2.25
N PHE A 112 -5.40 -12.83 -1.70
CA PHE A 112 -6.79 -13.01 -1.26
C PHE A 112 -7.69 -13.45 -2.41
N LEU A 113 -7.66 -12.75 -3.55
CA LEU A 113 -8.50 -13.03 -4.71
C LEU A 113 -8.18 -14.39 -5.35
N ILE A 114 -6.90 -14.72 -5.50
CA ILE A 114 -6.45 -16.02 -6.02
C ILE A 114 -6.90 -17.16 -5.10
N ARG A 115 -6.78 -16.99 -3.78
CA ARG A 115 -7.23 -17.98 -2.80
C ARG A 115 -8.75 -18.08 -2.73
N LEU A 116 -9.46 -16.98 -2.90
CA LEU A 116 -10.92 -16.98 -2.99
C LEU A 116 -11.38 -17.80 -4.20
N TYR A 117 -10.78 -17.57 -5.37
CA TYR A 117 -10.99 -18.39 -6.55
C TYR A 117 -10.72 -19.88 -6.27
N ALA A 118 -9.57 -20.20 -5.67
CA ALA A 118 -9.19 -21.58 -5.37
C ALA A 118 -10.16 -22.27 -4.40
N LYS A 119 -10.68 -21.56 -3.39
CA LYS A 119 -11.68 -22.08 -2.43
C LYS A 119 -13.05 -22.30 -3.07
N CYS A 120 -13.41 -21.47 -4.04
CA CYS A 120 -14.68 -21.58 -4.78
C CYS A 120 -14.57 -22.49 -6.02
N LYS A 121 -13.41 -23.11 -6.26
CA LYS A 121 -13.14 -23.99 -7.39
C LYS A 121 -14.14 -25.16 -7.39
N GLY A 122 -14.97 -25.22 -8.43
CA GLY A 122 -16.03 -26.21 -8.58
C GLY A 122 -17.46 -25.67 -8.40
N SER A 123 -17.64 -24.49 -7.82
CA SER A 123 -18.95 -23.80 -7.81
C SER A 123 -19.21 -22.97 -9.07
N PHE A 124 -18.17 -22.68 -9.87
CA PHE A 124 -18.23 -21.87 -11.11
C PHE A 124 -19.08 -20.59 -10.96
N SER A 125 -18.96 -19.90 -9.82
CA SER A 125 -19.66 -18.64 -9.60
C SER A 125 -18.92 -17.49 -10.28
N ASP A 126 -19.68 -16.47 -10.71
CA ASP A 126 -19.14 -15.26 -11.33
C ASP A 126 -18.10 -14.57 -10.43
N MET A 127 -18.34 -14.56 -9.11
CA MET A 127 -17.42 -14.02 -8.10
C MET A 127 -16.05 -14.71 -8.15
N ALA A 128 -16.01 -16.04 -8.31
CA ALA A 128 -14.74 -16.76 -8.35
C ALA A 128 -13.94 -16.37 -9.59
N ASN A 129 -14.59 -16.39 -10.77
CA ASN A 129 -13.92 -16.04 -12.03
C ASN A 129 -13.44 -14.58 -12.03
N SER A 130 -14.30 -13.66 -11.61
CA SER A 130 -13.97 -12.23 -11.47
C SER A 130 -12.80 -12.01 -10.50
N SER A 131 -12.73 -12.77 -9.39
CA SER A 131 -11.59 -12.70 -8.47
C SER A 131 -10.26 -13.02 -9.15
N LEU A 132 -10.21 -14.12 -9.89
CA LEU A 132 -9.00 -14.51 -10.60
C LEU A 132 -8.66 -13.49 -11.71
N GLU A 133 -9.66 -13.03 -12.45
CA GLU A 133 -9.51 -12.04 -13.51
C GLU A 133 -8.90 -10.73 -12.98
N MET A 134 -9.44 -10.15 -11.90
CA MET A 134 -8.91 -8.93 -11.29
C MET A 134 -7.44 -9.06 -10.90
N ALA A 135 -7.08 -10.17 -10.24
CA ALA A 135 -5.71 -10.41 -9.80
C ALA A 135 -4.76 -10.59 -11.00
N THR A 136 -5.11 -11.46 -11.94
CA THR A 136 -4.26 -11.81 -13.08
C THR A 136 -4.14 -10.66 -14.08
N PHE A 137 -5.21 -9.91 -14.32
CA PHE A 137 -5.17 -8.70 -15.14
C PHE A 137 -4.23 -7.64 -14.55
N THR A 138 -4.31 -7.41 -13.24
CA THR A 138 -3.43 -6.46 -12.55
C THR A 138 -1.96 -6.90 -12.62
N LEU A 139 -1.67 -8.16 -12.29
CA LEU A 139 -0.33 -8.73 -12.38
C LEU A 139 0.22 -8.61 -13.81
N LEU A 140 -0.58 -8.91 -14.82
CA LEU A 140 -0.16 -8.79 -16.23
C LEU A 140 0.15 -7.34 -16.62
N LYS A 141 -0.66 -6.38 -16.18
CA LYS A 141 -0.44 -4.95 -16.42
C LYS A 141 0.84 -4.46 -15.76
N MET A 142 1.10 -4.88 -14.52
CA MET A 142 2.34 -4.55 -13.81
C MET A 142 3.57 -5.15 -14.50
N ALA A 143 3.54 -6.45 -14.83
CA ALA A 143 4.65 -7.13 -15.50
C ALA A 143 4.99 -6.52 -16.87
N LYS A 144 3.99 -6.01 -17.59
CA LYS A 144 4.18 -5.31 -18.88
C LYS A 144 4.47 -3.82 -18.75
N GLY A 145 4.34 -3.27 -17.55
CA GLY A 145 4.58 -1.86 -17.25
C GLY A 145 6.06 -1.53 -17.08
N GLY A 146 6.35 -0.24 -16.92
CA GLY A 146 7.67 0.25 -16.53
C GLY A 146 7.94 0.18 -15.03
N ILE A 147 6.94 -0.21 -14.22
CA ILE A 147 7.17 -0.59 -12.82
C ILE A 147 8.05 -1.84 -12.70
N PHE A 148 8.04 -2.73 -13.70
CA PHE A 148 8.96 -3.86 -13.80
C PHE A 148 10.20 -3.44 -14.60
N ASP A 149 11.38 -3.56 -14.02
CA ASP A 149 12.65 -3.37 -14.70
C ASP A 149 12.97 -4.62 -15.52
N HIS A 150 12.65 -4.59 -16.82
CA HIS A 150 12.89 -5.69 -17.76
C HIS A 150 14.37 -6.01 -18.00
N ILE A 151 15.30 -5.15 -17.55
CA ILE A 151 16.74 -5.36 -17.69
C ILE A 151 17.30 -5.96 -16.40
N SER A 152 16.99 -5.34 -15.28
CA SER A 152 17.49 -5.75 -13.97
C SER A 152 16.69 -6.90 -13.35
N LYS A 153 15.46 -7.16 -13.83
CA LYS A 153 14.57 -8.28 -13.50
C LYS A 153 13.86 -8.17 -12.14
N GLU A 154 13.40 -6.97 -11.78
CA GLU A 154 12.70 -6.75 -10.51
C GLU A 154 11.63 -5.66 -10.60
N PHE A 155 10.84 -5.51 -9.55
CA PHE A 155 9.87 -4.42 -9.44
C PHE A 155 10.44 -3.20 -8.72
N HIS A 156 10.03 -2.03 -9.21
CA HIS A 156 10.08 -0.81 -8.45
C HIS A 156 8.94 -0.74 -7.44
N ARG A 157 9.15 0.02 -6.37
CA ARG A 157 8.22 0.09 -5.24
C ARG A 157 6.79 0.49 -5.63
N TYR A 158 6.64 1.42 -6.57
CA TYR A 158 5.35 1.87 -7.06
C TYR A 158 5.47 2.61 -8.39
N SER A 159 4.36 2.76 -9.11
CA SER A 159 4.25 3.66 -10.28
C SER A 159 3.75 5.03 -9.86
N THR A 160 4.38 6.09 -10.36
CA THR A 160 3.94 7.46 -10.14
C THR A 160 2.73 7.85 -10.99
N ASP A 161 2.39 7.05 -12.00
CA ASP A 161 1.22 7.21 -12.86
C ASP A 161 0.17 6.11 -12.67
N ALA A 162 -0.95 6.28 -13.36
CA ALA A 162 -2.07 5.36 -13.29
C ALA A 162 -1.92 4.09 -14.16
N ILE A 163 -0.90 4.03 -15.02
CA ILE A 163 -0.79 3.02 -16.09
C ILE A 163 0.40 2.08 -15.90
N TRP A 164 1.01 2.07 -14.71
CA TRP A 164 2.20 1.29 -14.36
C TRP A 164 3.44 1.62 -15.19
N HIS A 165 3.53 2.83 -15.78
CA HIS A 165 4.59 3.16 -16.73
C HIS A 165 5.80 3.86 -16.09
N VAL A 166 5.60 4.89 -15.28
CA VAL A 166 6.71 5.67 -14.68
C VAL A 166 7.01 5.20 -13.25
N PRO A 167 8.10 4.44 -13.02
CA PRO A 167 8.42 3.93 -11.69
C PRO A 167 8.91 5.01 -10.73
N HIS A 168 8.65 4.79 -9.45
CA HIS A 168 9.47 5.33 -8.38
C HIS A 168 10.69 4.42 -8.18
N PHE A 169 11.87 4.88 -8.61
CA PHE A 169 13.10 4.07 -8.77
C PHE A 169 13.68 3.41 -7.49
N GLU A 170 12.97 3.47 -6.36
CA GLU A 170 13.30 2.70 -5.17
C GLU A 170 12.92 1.22 -5.35
N LYS A 171 13.78 0.33 -4.87
CA LYS A 171 13.61 -1.13 -4.94
C LYS A 171 13.64 -1.69 -3.51
N MET A 172 12.80 -2.66 -3.21
CA MET A 172 12.61 -3.16 -1.85
C MET A 172 12.37 -4.66 -1.82
N LEU A 173 13.17 -5.37 -1.02
CA LEU A 173 13.15 -6.82 -0.88
C LEU A 173 11.75 -7.34 -0.50
N TYR A 174 11.05 -6.65 0.40
CA TYR A 174 9.73 -7.09 0.83
C TYR A 174 8.68 -6.96 -0.28
N ASP A 175 8.89 -6.04 -1.25
CA ASP A 175 8.02 -5.91 -2.42
C ASP A 175 8.30 -7.08 -3.39
N GLU A 176 9.58 -7.34 -3.71
CA GLU A 176 9.98 -8.49 -4.52
C GLU A 176 9.51 -9.83 -3.95
N ALA A 177 9.73 -10.07 -2.66
CA ALA A 177 9.37 -11.33 -2.03
C ALA A 177 7.86 -11.57 -2.03
N GLN A 178 7.06 -10.53 -1.83
CA GLN A 178 5.60 -10.65 -1.86
C GLN A 178 5.08 -10.82 -3.29
N LEU A 179 5.67 -10.13 -4.28
CA LEU A 179 5.29 -10.27 -5.67
C LEU A 179 5.69 -11.62 -6.25
N LEU A 180 6.89 -12.12 -5.94
CA LEU A 180 7.31 -13.48 -6.29
C LEU A 180 6.25 -14.50 -5.87
N PHE A 181 5.73 -14.35 -4.64
CA PHE A 181 4.68 -15.21 -4.11
C PHE A 181 3.35 -15.04 -4.87
N SER A 182 2.90 -13.81 -5.13
CA SER A 182 1.66 -13.56 -5.88
C SER A 182 1.69 -14.09 -7.30
N TYR A 183 2.78 -13.85 -8.04
CA TYR A 183 2.95 -14.37 -9.41
C TYR A 183 3.04 -15.91 -9.41
N ALA A 184 3.70 -16.50 -8.41
CA ALA A 184 3.75 -17.96 -8.27
C ALA A 184 2.38 -18.58 -7.91
N GLU A 185 1.60 -17.95 -7.01
CA GLU A 185 0.26 -18.41 -6.65
C GLU A 185 -0.73 -18.30 -7.83
N ALA A 186 -0.59 -17.31 -8.69
CA ALA A 186 -1.44 -17.16 -9.87
C ALA A 186 -1.31 -18.34 -10.85
N TYR A 187 -0.16 -19.03 -10.87
CA TYR A 187 0.10 -20.29 -11.58
C TYR A 187 -0.34 -20.28 -13.06
N GLN A 188 -0.14 -19.16 -13.76
CA GLN A 188 -0.32 -19.05 -15.20
C GLN A 188 1.04 -19.12 -15.90
N GLU A 189 1.09 -19.77 -17.07
CA GLU A 189 2.32 -19.97 -17.84
C GLU A 189 3.02 -18.65 -18.17
N GLU A 190 2.23 -17.61 -18.48
CA GLU A 190 2.71 -16.25 -18.76
C GLU A 190 3.38 -15.53 -17.59
N PHE A 191 3.24 -16.03 -16.35
CA PHE A 191 3.90 -15.48 -15.17
C PHE A 191 5.16 -16.23 -14.76
N ALA A 192 5.46 -17.37 -15.38
CA ALA A 192 6.63 -18.18 -15.05
C ALA A 192 7.94 -17.41 -15.25
N GLU A 193 8.03 -16.61 -16.33
CA GLU A 193 9.20 -15.77 -16.61
C GLU A 193 9.37 -14.69 -15.54
N VAL A 194 8.30 -14.01 -15.14
CA VAL A 194 8.34 -12.97 -14.08
C VAL A 194 8.79 -13.58 -12.74
N VAL A 195 8.29 -14.76 -12.38
CA VAL A 195 8.72 -15.49 -11.17
C VAL A 195 10.21 -15.82 -11.22
N GLN A 196 10.69 -16.30 -12.37
CA GLN A 196 12.10 -16.60 -12.56
C GLN A 196 12.96 -15.34 -12.46
N ASP A 197 12.52 -14.26 -13.09
CA ASP A 197 13.21 -12.98 -13.12
C ASP A 197 13.38 -12.39 -11.72
N ILE A 198 12.31 -12.31 -10.92
CA ILE A 198 12.38 -11.84 -9.53
C ILE A 198 13.32 -12.74 -8.71
N ALA A 199 13.23 -14.06 -8.87
CA ALA A 199 14.10 -15.00 -8.17
C ALA A 199 15.58 -14.82 -8.57
N GLU A 200 15.86 -14.58 -9.86
CA GLU A 200 17.19 -14.26 -10.36
C GLU A 200 17.73 -12.97 -9.75
N TYR A 201 16.93 -11.89 -9.70
CA TYR A 201 17.32 -10.65 -9.02
C TYR A 201 17.64 -10.87 -7.54
N ILE A 202 16.74 -11.53 -6.80
CA ILE A 202 16.93 -11.80 -5.37
C ILE A 202 18.23 -12.58 -5.14
N MET A 203 18.49 -13.61 -5.95
CA MET A 203 19.67 -14.46 -5.81
C MET A 203 20.97 -13.76 -6.25
N ARG A 204 20.88 -12.87 -7.24
CA ARG A 204 22.03 -12.14 -7.80
C ARG A 204 22.43 -10.96 -6.91
N ASP A 205 21.48 -10.16 -6.47
CA ASP A 205 21.73 -8.85 -5.85
C ASP A 205 21.44 -8.80 -4.35
N LEU A 206 20.50 -9.62 -3.85
CA LEU A 206 20.06 -9.54 -2.44
C LEU A 206 20.56 -10.70 -1.59
N LEU A 207 21.12 -11.77 -2.18
CA LEU A 207 21.65 -12.90 -1.44
C LEU A 207 23.05 -12.60 -0.90
N ASN A 208 23.14 -12.44 0.41
CA ASN A 208 24.41 -12.45 1.13
C ASN A 208 24.76 -13.89 1.57
N PRO A 209 25.98 -14.39 1.28
CA PRO A 209 26.38 -15.77 1.62
C PRO A 209 26.34 -16.12 3.12
N VAL A 210 26.38 -15.11 4.01
CA VAL A 210 26.40 -15.30 5.47
C VAL A 210 25.07 -14.91 6.11
N LEU A 211 24.49 -13.79 5.66
CA LEU A 211 23.29 -13.20 6.27
C LEU A 211 21.98 -13.68 5.63
N GLY A 212 22.05 -14.40 4.51
CA GLY A 212 20.87 -14.76 3.72
C GLY A 212 20.41 -13.59 2.84
N VAL A 213 19.11 -13.53 2.53
CA VAL A 213 18.56 -12.48 1.68
C VAL A 213 18.40 -11.19 2.48
N VAL A 214 19.10 -10.13 2.06
CA VAL A 214 19.17 -8.84 2.74
C VAL A 214 18.99 -7.70 1.74
N GLN A 215 18.36 -6.61 2.21
CA GLN A 215 18.29 -5.37 1.45
C GLN A 215 19.56 -4.55 1.73
N ASP A 216 20.31 -4.21 0.70
CA ASP A 216 21.37 -3.20 0.83
C ASP A 216 20.71 -1.82 1.03
N THR A 217 20.99 -1.20 2.19
CA THR A 217 20.49 0.14 2.58
C THR A 217 21.50 1.24 2.30
#